data_AF-U5YDV7-F1
#
_entry.id   AF-U5YDV7-F1
#
_cell.length_a   1.000
_cell.length_b   1.000
_cell.length_c   1.000
_cell.angle_alpha   90.00
_cell.angle_beta   90.00
_cell.angle_gamma   90.00
#
_symmetry.space_group_name_H-M   'P 1'
#
loop_
_entity.id
_entity.type
_entity.pdbx_description
1 polymer ?
#
loop_
_entity_poly.entity_id
_entity_poly.type
_entity_poly.pdbx_seq_one_letter_code
_entity_poly.pdbx_strand_id
1 'polypeptide(L)'
;MDDGSIASKQRLGTVLHTQGFDLSEVQILCQELTQKFGLKCWPKLNKRKYCIVISGHSFDIIISPASRPWVIPQMAHKLPRRSKAPDYCRCLQYNSANEWKVIYIV
;
A
#
# COMPACT_ATOMS: atom_id res chain seq x y z
N MET A 1 -3.88 -1.07 8.48
CA MET A 1 -5.03 -1.29 9.39
C MET A 1 -4.53 -2.22 10.48
N ASP A 2 -4.43 -3.52 10.25
CA ASP A 2 -3.82 -4.41 11.25
C ASP A 2 -2.29 -4.47 11.08
N ASP A 3 -1.83 -5.34 10.18
CA ASP A 3 -0.42 -5.75 10.08
C ASP A 3 0.39 -5.08 8.96
N GLY A 4 -0.24 -4.16 8.22
CA GLY A 4 0.43 -3.39 7.17
C GLY A 4 1.20 -2.19 7.72
N SER A 5 2.44 -1.98 7.28
CA SER A 5 3.23 -0.77 7.59
C SER A 5 4.13 -0.34 6.42
N ILE A 6 4.76 0.83 6.53
CA ILE A 6 5.65 1.35 5.50
C ILE A 6 7.01 0.65 5.60
N ALA A 7 7.41 -0.06 4.55
CA ALA A 7 8.74 -0.67 4.47
C ALA A 7 9.82 0.36 4.12
N SER A 8 9.52 1.32 3.24
CA SER A 8 10.42 2.42 2.89
C SER A 8 9.64 3.62 2.39
N LYS A 9 9.84 4.78 3.03
CA LYS A 9 9.23 6.05 2.60
C LYS A 9 9.79 6.52 1.25
N GLN A 10 11.09 6.35 1.03
CA GLN A 10 11.77 6.78 -0.20
C GLN A 10 11.36 5.93 -1.40
N ARG A 11 11.29 4.61 -1.20
CA ARG A 11 10.96 3.65 -2.26
C ARG A 11 9.47 3.30 -2.29
N LEU A 12 8.63 3.96 -1.50
CA LEU A 12 7.18 3.71 -1.40
C LEU A 12 6.80 2.24 -1.15
N GLY A 13 7.70 1.48 -0.52
CA GLY A 13 7.50 0.07 -0.23
C GLY A 13 6.60 -0.11 0.98
N THR A 14 5.83 -1.19 0.99
CA THR A 14 4.94 -1.59 2.09
C THR A 14 5.38 -2.95 2.63
N VAL A 15 5.17 -3.22 3.91
CA VAL A 15 5.41 -4.53 4.52
C VAL A 15 4.13 -5.03 5.17
N LEU A 16 3.87 -6.32 5.04
CA LEU A 16 2.84 -7.04 5.80
C LEU A 16 3.53 -7.92 6.84
N HIS A 17 3.16 -7.71 8.09
CA HIS A 17 3.71 -8.45 9.22
C HIS A 17 3.05 -9.83 9.34
N THR A 18 3.66 -10.84 8.70
CA THR A 18 3.20 -12.24 8.66
C THR A 18 4.02 -13.16 9.56
N GLN A 19 4.60 -12.65 10.65
CA GLN A 19 5.52 -13.39 11.52
C GLN A 19 4.88 -14.58 12.28
N GLY A 20 3.56 -14.74 12.19
CA GLY A 20 2.86 -15.93 12.68
C GLY A 20 2.94 -17.14 11.74
N PHE A 21 3.39 -16.95 10.50
CA PHE A 21 3.38 -17.96 9.46
C PHE A 21 4.78 -18.48 9.13
N ASP A 22 4.82 -19.70 8.60
CA ASP A 22 6.02 -20.34 8.09
C ASP A 22 6.39 -19.81 6.70
N LEU A 23 7.64 -20.04 6.28
CA LEU A 23 8.12 -19.56 4.98
C LEU A 23 7.28 -20.06 3.80
N SER A 24 6.87 -21.33 3.82
CA SER A 24 6.06 -21.94 2.77
C SER A 24 4.70 -21.22 2.62
N GLU A 25 4.04 -20.92 3.73
CA GLU A 25 2.78 -20.18 3.76
C GLU A 25 2.97 -18.76 3.24
N VAL A 26 4.04 -18.07 3.68
CA VAL A 26 4.36 -16.72 3.22
C VAL A 26 4.68 -16.70 1.72
N GLN A 27 5.33 -17.73 1.19
CA GLN A 27 5.59 -17.88 -0.24
C GLN A 27 4.31 -18.06 -1.05
N ILE A 28 3.39 -18.91 -0.58
CA ILE A 28 2.07 -19.07 -1.20
C ILE A 28 1.32 -17.73 -1.21
N LEU A 29 1.31 -17.01 -0.08
CA LEU A 29 0.71 -15.67 -0.01
C LEU A 29 1.33 -14.70 -1.02
N CYS A 30 2.65 -14.69 -1.17
CA CYS A 30 3.31 -13.84 -2.17
C CYS A 30 2.90 -14.20 -3.61
N GLN A 31 2.78 -15.50 -3.91
CA GLN A 31 2.33 -15.97 -5.23
C GLN A 31 0.91 -15.50 -5.52
N GLU A 32 -0.02 -15.71 -4.58
CA GLU A 32 -1.41 -15.29 -4.71
C GLU A 32 -1.54 -13.77 -4.85
N LEU A 33 -0.80 -13.00 -4.06
CA LEU A 33 -0.76 -11.54 -4.17
C LEU A 33 -0.26 -11.06 -5.53
N THR A 34 0.72 -11.77 -6.09
CA THR A 34 1.26 -11.47 -7.41
C THR A 34 0.27 -11.82 -8.51
N GLN A 35 -0.32 -13.02 -8.47
CA GLN A 35 -1.19 -13.53 -9.53
C GLN A 35 -2.55 -12.82 -9.55
N LYS A 36 -3.18 -12.62 -8.38
CA LYS A 36 -4.53 -12.05 -8.30
C LYS A 36 -4.55 -10.53 -8.38
N PHE A 37 -3.51 -9.87 -7.85
CA PHE A 37 -3.50 -8.42 -7.69
C PHE A 37 -2.34 -7.73 -8.42
N GLY A 38 -1.43 -8.47 -9.05
CA GLY A 38 -0.28 -7.89 -9.75
C GLY A 38 0.75 -7.26 -8.80
N LEU A 39 0.75 -7.61 -7.52
CA LEU A 39 1.66 -7.02 -6.52
C LEU A 39 3.04 -7.67 -6.59
N LYS A 40 4.08 -6.88 -6.85
CA LYS A 40 5.48 -7.33 -6.80
C LYS A 40 5.91 -7.44 -5.34
N CYS A 41 5.97 -8.67 -4.83
CA CYS A 41 6.28 -8.91 -3.42
C CYS A 41 7.18 -10.14 -3.21
N TRP A 42 7.81 -10.22 -2.04
CA TRP A 42 8.67 -11.34 -1.66
C TRP A 42 8.73 -11.52 -0.13
N PRO A 43 9.00 -12.74 0.36
CA PRO A 43 9.30 -12.97 1.77
C PRO A 43 10.63 -12.32 2.15
N LYS A 44 10.66 -11.66 3.31
CA LYS A 44 11.86 -11.09 3.93
C LYS A 44 11.96 -11.55 5.37
N LEU A 45 13.18 -11.88 5.80
CA LEU A 45 13.44 -12.19 7.20
C LEU A 45 13.48 -10.90 8.05
N ASN A 46 12.75 -10.90 9.16
CA ASN A 46 12.74 -9.85 10.16
C ASN A 46 12.67 -10.48 11.55
N LYS A 47 13.70 -10.25 12.39
CA LYS A 47 13.82 -10.88 13.73
C LYS A 47 13.61 -12.39 13.71
N ARG A 48 14.25 -13.09 12.77
CA ARG A 48 14.16 -14.55 12.54
C ARG A 48 12.78 -15.09 12.14
N LYS A 49 11.83 -14.21 11.83
CA LYS A 49 10.49 -14.57 11.34
C LYS A 49 10.25 -13.93 9.97
N TYR A 50 9.31 -14.46 9.20
CA TYR A 50 9.07 -13.98 7.84
C TYR A 50 7.99 -12.90 7.78
N CYS A 51 8.23 -11.88 6.96
CA CYS A 51 7.25 -10.87 6.59
C CYS A 51 7.21 -10.72 5.07
N ILE A 52 6.12 -10.19 4.53
CA ILE A 52 6.00 -9.92 3.08
C ILE A 52 6.39 -8.48 2.83
N VAL A 53 7.37 -8.24 1.95
CA VAL A 53 7.68 -6.90 1.45
C VAL A 53 7.06 -6.74 0.08
N ILE A 54 6.33 -5.64 -0.10
CA ILE A 54 5.74 -5.22 -1.37
C ILE A 54 6.57 -4.06 -1.92
N SER A 55 6.98 -4.20 -3.18
CA SER A 55 7.74 -3.20 -3.90
C SER A 55 6.95 -1.91 -4.07
N GLY A 56 7.64 -0.76 -4.05
CA GLY A 56 7.04 0.50 -4.46
C GLY A 56 6.63 0.57 -5.91
N HIS A 57 7.10 -0.34 -6.77
CA HIS A 57 6.57 -0.47 -8.13
C HIS A 57 5.08 -0.82 -8.14
N SER A 58 4.56 -1.39 -7.06
CA SER A 58 3.14 -1.68 -6.88
C SER A 58 2.42 -0.60 -6.06
N PHE A 59 3.05 0.55 -5.81
CA PHE A 59 2.47 1.65 -5.04
C PHE A 59 1.11 2.08 -5.59
N ASP A 60 1.01 2.33 -6.90
CA ASP A 60 -0.22 2.82 -7.52
C ASP A 60 -1.37 1.81 -7.42
N ILE A 61 -1.07 0.50 -7.36
CA ILE A 61 -2.05 -0.56 -7.10
C ILE A 61 -2.53 -0.50 -5.63
N ILE A 62 -1.60 -0.35 -4.69
CA ILE A 62 -1.89 -0.29 -3.24
C ILE A 62 -2.73 0.94 -2.90
N ILE A 63 -2.46 2.10 -3.50
CA ILE A 63 -3.20 3.35 -3.27
C ILE A 63 -4.34 3.56 -4.28
N SER A 64 -4.71 2.55 -5.04
CA SER A 64 -5.74 2.65 -6.08
C SER A 64 -7.12 3.03 -5.51
N PRO A 65 -8.02 3.59 -6.33
CA PRO A 65 -9.40 3.85 -5.92
C PRO A 65 -10.18 2.61 -5.48
N ALA A 66 -9.71 1.40 -5.80
CA ALA A 66 -10.33 0.16 -5.34
C ALA A 66 -10.01 -0.14 -3.86
N SER A 67 -8.81 0.20 -3.39
CA SER A 67 -8.38 -0.05 -2.01
C SER A 67 -8.69 1.12 -1.07
N ARG A 68 -8.58 2.36 -1.54
CA ARG A 68 -8.73 3.58 -0.72
C ARG A 68 -10.06 3.71 0.04
N PRO A 69 -11.25 3.37 -0.52
CA PRO A 69 -12.52 3.53 0.18
C PRO A 69 -12.60 2.75 1.49
N TRP A 70 -11.85 1.65 1.58
CA TRP A 70 -11.84 0.77 2.75
C TRP A 70 -10.88 1.23 3.84
N VAL A 71 -9.99 2.19 3.56
CA VAL A 71 -9.01 2.69 4.54
C VAL A 71 -9.61 3.86 5.31
N ILE A 72 -9.85 3.65 6.61
CA ILE A 72 -10.31 4.71 7.49
C ILE A 72 -9.24 5.82 7.65
N PRO A 73 -9.62 7.10 7.79
CA PRO A 73 -8.68 8.22 7.84
C PRO A 73 -7.60 8.08 8.92
N GLN A 74 -7.97 7.55 10.09
CA GLN A 74 -7.08 7.35 11.24
C GLN A 74 -5.92 6.39 10.91
N MET A 75 -6.12 5.47 9.96
CA MET A 75 -5.14 4.47 9.56
C MET A 75 -4.34 4.85 8.31
N ALA A 76 -4.62 6.01 7.71
CA ALA A 76 -3.94 6.47 6.51
C ALA A 76 -2.42 6.69 6.72
N HIS A 77 -1.99 6.94 7.95
CA HIS A 77 -0.56 7.09 8.29
C HIS A 77 0.28 5.82 8.06
N LYS A 78 -0.36 4.64 7.94
CA LYS A 78 0.31 3.37 7.63
C LYS A 78 0.59 3.18 6.14
N LEU A 79 0.01 4.01 5.27
CA LEU A 79 0.22 3.92 3.83
C LEU A 79 1.45 4.72 3.39
N PRO A 80 2.21 4.23 2.38
CA PRO A 80 3.23 5.04 1.76
C PRO A 80 2.63 6.31 1.14
N ARG A 81 3.36 7.42 1.19
CA ARG A 81 2.97 8.70 0.58
C ARG A 81 4.17 9.26 -0.18
N ARG A 82 3.92 9.81 -1.38
CA ARG A 82 4.95 10.53 -2.14
C ARG A 82 5.36 11.77 -1.33
N SER A 83 6.65 11.89 -1.03
CA SER A 83 7.22 12.94 -0.18
C SER A 83 7.14 14.35 -0.79
N LYS A 84 6.85 14.45 -2.08
CA LYS A 84 6.56 15.70 -2.79
C LYS A 84 5.37 15.44 -3.70
N ALA A 85 4.33 16.26 -3.56
CA ALA A 85 3.44 16.49 -4.68
C ALA A 85 4.27 17.16 -5.79
N PRO A 86 4.09 16.84 -7.08
CA PRO A 86 4.38 17.87 -8.07
C PRO A 86 3.49 19.08 -7.75
N ASP A 87 3.98 20.30 -8.00
CA ASP A 87 3.32 21.56 -7.60
C ASP A 87 1.85 21.66 -8.08
N TYR A 88 1.43 20.84 -9.06
CA TYR A 88 0.01 20.56 -9.35
C TYR A 88 -0.54 19.42 -8.46
N CYS A 89 -0.74 19.63 -7.17
CA CYS A 89 -1.26 18.54 -6.34
C CYS A 89 -2.75 18.27 -6.62
N ARG A 90 -3.01 17.10 -7.22
CA ARG A 90 -4.34 16.56 -7.55
C ARG A 90 -5.11 16.27 -6.26
N CYS A 91 -5.99 17.18 -5.86
CA CYS A 91 -6.87 16.98 -4.73
C CYS A 91 -8.13 16.27 -5.24
N LEU A 92 -8.41 15.06 -4.74
CA LEU A 92 -9.72 14.43 -4.90
C LEU A 92 -10.60 14.96 -3.77
N GLN A 93 -11.47 15.91 -4.07
CA GLN A 93 -12.53 16.30 -3.16
C GLN A 93 -13.79 15.50 -3.49
N TYR A 94 -14.41 14.95 -2.44
CA TYR A 94 -15.73 14.37 -2.51
C TYR A 94 -16.74 15.51 -2.39
N ASN A 95 -17.52 15.75 -3.44
CA ASN A 95 -18.45 16.87 -3.46
C ASN A 95 -19.81 16.48 -2.83
N SER A 96 -20.65 17.48 -2.57
CA SER A 96 -22.03 17.31 -2.08
C SER A 96 -22.97 16.59 -3.07
N ALA A 97 -22.48 16.23 -4.26
CA ALA A 97 -23.18 15.45 -5.27
C ALA A 97 -22.71 13.98 -5.33
N ASN A 98 -21.94 13.51 -4.33
CA ASN A 98 -21.38 12.15 -4.24
C ASN A 98 -20.42 11.74 -5.37
N GLU A 99 -19.77 12.71 -6.02
CA GLU A 99 -18.80 12.47 -7.09
C GLU A 99 -17.38 12.85 -6.67
N TRP A 100 -16.41 12.06 -7.12
CA TRP A 100 -14.99 12.38 -6.98
C TRP A 100 -14.57 13.36 -8.06
N LYS A 101 -14.31 14.61 -7.69
CA LYS A 101 -13.75 15.60 -8.62
C LYS A 101 -12.27 15.79 -8.40
N VAL A 102 -11.52 15.77 -9.49
CA VAL A 102 -10.12 16.17 -9.55
C VAL A 102 -10.07 17.68 -9.63
N ILE A 103 -9.48 18.32 -8.60
CA ILE A 103 -9.30 19.76 -8.57
C ILE A 103 -7.80 20.06 -8.69
N TYR A 104 -7.48 21.02 -9.56
CA TYR A 104 -6.17 21.63 -9.67
C TYR A 104 -6.16 22.88 -8.82
N ILE A 105 -5.30 22.93 -7.80
CA ILE A 105 -5.02 24.16 -7.06
C ILE A 105 -3.87 24.83 -7.81
N VAL A 106 -4.13 26.02 -8.37
CA VAL A 106 -3.12 26.90 -8.98
C VAL A 106 -2.75 27.97 -7.97
#